data_AF-A0A538DXM9-F1
#
_entry.id   AF-A0A538DXM9-F1
#
_cell.length_a   1.000
_cell.length_b   1.000
_cell.length_c   1.000
_cell.angle_alpha   90.00
_cell.angle_beta   90.00
_cell.angle_gamma   90.00
#
_symmetry.space_group_name_H-M   'P 1'
#
loop_
_entity.id
_entity.type
_entity.pdbx_description
1 polymer ?
#
loop_
_entity_poly.entity_id
_entity_poly.type
_entity_poly.pdbx_seq_one_letter_code
_entity_poly.pdbx_strand_id
1 'polypeptide(L)'
;MAGNGSFGFGFPIGANGIAYRNGELFVANTEVGQIVRIGVQPDGSAGAPAVLVQGPSLFGADGIALDVKRNLYIANSGQSTLSRIGADGVVTTLATAADGLDSPSSLAFGTGRGERKALFFVNFAFFGPPATAHPALLRLQVGVPGVPLP
;
A
#
# COMPACT_ATOMS: atom_id res chain seq x y z
N MET A 1 -10.69 -8.55 9.49
CA MET A 1 -9.26 -8.34 9.17
C MET A 1 -8.61 -7.70 10.39
N ALA A 2 -8.33 -8.51 11.42
CA ALA A 2 -7.71 -8.04 12.65
C ALA A 2 -6.18 -8.09 12.53
N GLY A 3 -5.51 -7.19 13.27
CA GLY A 3 -4.09 -7.29 13.51
C GLY A 3 -3.76 -8.36 14.55
N ASN A 4 -2.48 -8.52 14.85
CA ASN A 4 -1.95 -9.48 15.81
C ASN A 4 -1.12 -8.85 16.94
N GLY A 5 -1.08 -7.51 17.03
CA GLY A 5 -0.33 -6.75 18.03
C GLY A 5 1.18 -6.72 17.81
N SER A 6 1.67 -7.17 16.64
CA SER A 6 3.11 -7.29 16.35
C SER A 6 3.88 -5.98 16.34
N PHE A 7 3.22 -4.82 16.23
CA PHE A 7 3.90 -3.53 16.44
C PHE A 7 4.17 -3.21 17.91
N GLY A 8 3.51 -3.88 18.85
CA GLY A 8 3.75 -3.68 20.28
C GLY A 8 3.15 -2.41 20.88
N PHE A 9 2.20 -1.74 20.21
CA PHE A 9 1.52 -0.54 20.72
C PHE A 9 0.56 -0.79 21.89
N GLY A 10 0.40 -2.04 22.32
CA GLY A 10 -0.61 -2.43 23.32
C GLY A 10 -2.02 -2.61 22.74
N PHE A 11 -2.19 -2.47 21.42
CA PHE A 11 -3.42 -2.80 20.69
C PHE A 11 -3.06 -3.25 19.25
N PRO A 12 -3.88 -4.12 18.62
CA PRO A 12 -3.64 -4.60 17.26
C PRO A 12 -4.04 -3.58 16.20
N ILE A 13 -3.32 -3.56 15.08
CA ILE A 13 -3.62 -2.76 13.88
C ILE A 13 -3.98 -3.70 12.73
N GLY A 14 -5.23 -3.61 12.28
CA GLY A 14 -5.80 -4.48 11.26
C GLY A 14 -5.90 -3.84 9.87
N ALA A 15 -7.12 -3.87 9.31
CA ALA A 15 -7.42 -3.27 8.02
C ALA A 15 -6.98 -1.81 7.93
N ASN A 16 -6.33 -1.45 6.82
CA ASN A 16 -5.83 -0.10 6.58
C ASN A 16 -6.08 0.32 5.12
N GLY A 17 -5.05 0.71 4.36
CA GLY A 17 -5.21 1.27 3.03
C GLY A 17 -6.08 0.42 2.11
N ILE A 18 -6.87 1.11 1.30
CA ILE A 18 -7.91 0.53 0.45
C ILE A 18 -7.80 1.07 -0.97
N ALA A 19 -8.03 0.20 -1.94
CA ALA A 19 -8.07 0.57 -3.34
C ALA A 19 -9.22 -0.16 -4.05
N TYR A 20 -9.89 0.50 -5.00
CA TYR A 20 -11.05 -0.03 -5.70
C TYR A 20 -10.78 -0.16 -7.20
N ARG A 21 -11.25 -1.25 -7.82
CA ARG A 21 -11.27 -1.42 -9.26
C ARG A 21 -12.35 -2.42 -9.67
N ASN A 22 -13.26 -2.00 -10.55
CA ASN A 22 -14.23 -2.88 -11.22
C ASN A 22 -15.03 -3.78 -10.26
N GLY A 23 -15.54 -3.24 -9.16
CA GLY A 23 -16.29 -4.03 -8.16
C GLY A 23 -15.42 -4.86 -7.22
N GLU A 24 -14.10 -4.70 -7.25
CA GLU A 24 -13.18 -5.35 -6.31
C GLU A 24 -12.49 -4.28 -5.43
N LEU A 25 -12.46 -4.53 -4.12
CA LEU A 25 -11.65 -3.80 -3.14
C LEU A 25 -10.38 -4.60 -2.82
N PHE A 26 -9.28 -3.89 -2.66
CA PHE A 26 -8.01 -4.41 -2.16
C PHE A 26 -7.70 -3.69 -0.86
N VAL A 27 -7.52 -4.45 0.23
CA VAL A 27 -7.36 -3.90 1.59
C VAL A 27 -6.07 -4.44 2.18
N ALA A 28 -5.23 -3.55 2.71
CA ALA A 28 -4.05 -3.92 3.48
C ALA A 28 -4.49 -4.37 4.87
N ASN A 29 -3.82 -5.40 5.40
CA ASN A 29 -3.81 -5.67 6.83
C ASN A 29 -2.39 -5.42 7.34
N THR A 30 -2.26 -4.37 8.15
CA THR A 30 -0.99 -3.72 8.49
C THR A 30 -0.06 -4.65 9.27
N GLU A 31 -0.55 -5.39 10.26
CA GLU A 31 0.32 -6.19 11.11
C GLU A 31 0.65 -7.59 10.58
N VAL A 32 -0.27 -8.22 9.86
CA VAL A 32 -0.06 -9.60 9.38
C VAL A 32 0.57 -9.65 7.97
N GLY A 33 0.87 -8.49 7.39
CA GLY A 33 1.56 -8.35 6.10
C GLY A 33 0.77 -8.98 4.97
N GLN A 34 -0.51 -8.63 4.86
CA GLN A 34 -1.45 -9.26 3.95
C GLN A 34 -2.18 -8.22 3.11
N ILE A 35 -2.39 -8.53 1.83
CA ILE A 35 -3.39 -7.85 1.00
C ILE A 35 -4.58 -8.78 0.80
N VAL A 36 -5.77 -8.26 1.06
CA VAL A 36 -7.04 -8.96 0.97
C VAL A 36 -7.83 -8.42 -0.20
N ARG A 37 -8.42 -9.29 -1.01
CA ARG A 37 -9.41 -8.92 -2.02
C ARG A 37 -10.82 -9.13 -1.48
N ILE A 38 -11.73 -8.20 -1.77
CA ILE A 38 -13.12 -8.23 -1.33
C ILE A 38 -13.99 -7.79 -2.50
N GLY A 39 -14.90 -8.65 -2.96
CA GLY A 39 -15.89 -8.26 -3.98
C GLY A 39 -16.92 -7.30 -3.40
N VAL A 40 -17.38 -6.33 -4.18
CA VAL A 40 -18.52 -5.46 -3.87
C VAL A 40 -19.75 -6.06 -4.55
N GLN A 41 -20.76 -6.38 -3.76
CA GLN A 41 -22.00 -6.98 -4.22
C GLN A 41 -22.86 -5.95 -4.99
N PRO A 42 -23.88 -6.40 -5.77
CA PRO A 42 -24.75 -5.48 -6.49
C PRO A 42 -25.50 -4.46 -5.61
N ASP A 43 -25.73 -4.78 -4.35
CA ASP A 43 -26.35 -3.89 -3.35
C ASP A 43 -25.34 -2.95 -2.67
N GLY A 44 -24.07 -2.99 -3.07
CA GLY A 44 -22.98 -2.20 -2.50
C GLY A 44 -22.34 -2.80 -1.24
N SER A 45 -22.86 -3.92 -0.72
CA SER A 45 -22.27 -4.58 0.45
C SER A 45 -20.93 -5.25 0.12
N ALA A 46 -20.09 -5.41 1.14
CA ALA A 46 -18.82 -6.13 1.02
C ALA A 46 -19.07 -7.65 1.03
N GLY A 47 -18.49 -8.36 0.07
CA GLY A 47 -18.45 -9.81 0.02
C GLY A 47 -17.46 -10.43 1.03
N ALA A 48 -17.28 -11.75 0.94
CA ALA A 48 -16.33 -12.45 1.80
C ALA A 48 -14.87 -12.06 1.43
N PRO A 49 -14.01 -11.74 2.42
CA PRO A 49 -12.61 -11.44 2.18
C PRO A 49 -11.83 -12.70 1.78
N ALA A 50 -10.93 -12.56 0.80
CA ALA A 50 -9.99 -13.61 0.41
C ALA A 50 -8.55 -13.07 0.42
N VAL A 51 -7.62 -13.85 0.97
CA VAL A 51 -6.18 -13.50 0.93
C VAL A 51 -5.72 -13.47 -0.52
N LEU A 52 -5.20 -12.33 -0.98
CA LEU A 52 -4.56 -12.23 -2.29
C LEU A 52 -3.08 -12.61 -2.20
N VAL A 53 -2.37 -12.02 -1.24
CA VAL A 53 -0.96 -12.30 -0.94
C VAL A 53 -0.69 -12.04 0.54
N GLN A 54 0.28 -12.75 1.09
CA GLN A 54 0.78 -12.55 2.44
C GLN A 54 2.28 -12.81 2.49
N GLY A 55 3.02 -11.98 3.22
CA GLY A 55 4.45 -12.18 3.39
C GLY A 55 5.12 -11.11 4.27
N PRO A 56 6.31 -11.40 4.81
CA PRO A 56 7.01 -10.49 5.70
C PRO A 56 7.41 -9.17 5.04
N SER A 57 7.62 -9.15 3.72
CA SER A 57 7.91 -7.93 2.95
C SER A 57 6.75 -6.93 2.90
N LEU A 58 5.54 -7.35 3.30
CA LEU A 58 4.35 -6.51 3.40
C LEU A 58 4.04 -6.12 4.85
N PHE A 59 4.92 -6.44 5.81
CA PHE A 59 4.72 -6.02 7.19
C PHE A 59 4.63 -4.49 7.29
N GLY A 60 3.61 -4.00 7.99
CA GLY A 60 3.27 -2.58 8.00
C GLY A 60 2.63 -2.07 6.71
N ALA A 61 2.02 -2.94 5.89
CA ALA A 61 1.26 -2.49 4.73
C ALA A 61 0.23 -1.43 5.13
N ASP A 62 0.29 -0.29 4.48
CA ASP A 62 -0.49 0.91 4.78
C ASP A 62 -1.29 1.28 3.52
N GLY A 63 -1.04 2.44 2.91
CA GLY A 63 -1.68 2.85 1.66
C GLY A 63 -1.49 1.86 0.51
N ILE A 64 -2.49 1.81 -0.37
CA ILE A 64 -2.50 1.00 -1.60
C ILE A 64 -2.92 1.88 -2.78
N ALA A 65 -2.26 1.72 -3.92
CA ALA A 65 -2.71 2.25 -5.21
C ALA A 65 -2.67 1.18 -6.31
N LEU A 66 -3.45 1.39 -7.38
CA LEU A 66 -3.55 0.48 -8.52
C LEU A 66 -3.07 1.14 -9.81
N ASP A 67 -2.45 0.35 -10.67
CA ASP A 67 -2.24 0.73 -12.08
C ASP A 67 -3.21 0.03 -13.05
N VAL A 68 -3.24 0.51 -14.29
CA VAL A 68 -4.13 -0.01 -15.34
C VAL A 68 -3.84 -1.47 -15.73
N LYS A 69 -2.66 -2.01 -15.36
CA LYS A 69 -2.24 -3.40 -15.61
C LYS A 69 -2.56 -4.34 -14.44
N ARG A 70 -3.34 -3.89 -13.46
CA ARG A 70 -3.71 -4.65 -12.23
C ARG A 70 -2.52 -4.89 -11.29
N ASN A 71 -1.47 -4.09 -11.37
CA ASN A 71 -0.46 -4.13 -10.31
C ASN A 71 -0.94 -3.29 -9.12
N LEU A 72 -0.65 -3.78 -7.91
CA LEU A 72 -0.84 -3.05 -6.67
C LEU A 72 0.49 -2.44 -6.24
N TYR A 73 0.45 -1.22 -5.70
CA TYR A 73 1.57 -0.52 -5.11
C TYR A 73 1.24 -0.29 -3.65
N ILE A 74 2.19 -0.57 -2.75
CA ILE A 74 1.93 -0.64 -1.31
C ILE A 74 3.06 0.06 -0.59
N ALA A 75 2.70 1.01 0.26
CA ALA A 75 3.61 1.59 1.24
C ALA A 75 3.67 0.65 2.45
N ASN A 76 4.84 0.09 2.74
CA ASN A 76 5.03 -0.80 3.88
C ASN A 76 5.75 -0.01 4.98
N SER A 77 4.98 0.65 5.83
CA SER A 77 5.49 1.56 6.88
C SER A 77 6.45 0.84 7.83
N GLY A 78 6.08 -0.36 8.27
CA GLY A 78 6.88 -1.20 9.17
C GLY A 78 8.14 -1.80 8.54
N GLN A 79 8.30 -1.71 7.21
CA GLN A 79 9.52 -2.15 6.51
C GLN A 79 10.30 -0.99 5.89
N SER A 80 9.74 0.24 5.90
CA SER A 80 10.27 1.38 5.15
C SER A 80 10.58 1.03 3.69
N THR A 81 9.64 0.35 3.03
CA THR A 81 9.72 -0.02 1.62
C THR A 81 8.47 0.36 0.85
N LEU A 82 8.63 0.49 -0.46
CA LEU A 82 7.53 0.54 -1.42
C LEU A 82 7.57 -0.76 -2.22
N SER A 83 6.47 -1.51 -2.23
CA SER A 83 6.36 -2.78 -2.95
C SER A 83 5.37 -2.67 -4.10
N ARG A 84 5.63 -3.43 -5.17
CA ARG A 84 4.67 -3.74 -6.23
C ARG A 84 4.25 -5.19 -6.11
N ILE A 85 2.96 -5.46 -6.19
CA ILE A 85 2.43 -6.82 -6.42
C ILE A 85 1.98 -6.88 -7.88
N GLY A 86 2.59 -7.79 -8.64
CA GLY A 86 2.19 -8.07 -10.02
C GLY A 86 0.81 -8.73 -10.10
N ALA A 87 0.19 -8.70 -11.27
CA ALA A 87 -1.07 -9.44 -11.52
C ALA A 87 -0.91 -10.97 -11.36
N ASP A 88 0.32 -11.46 -11.40
CA ASP A 88 0.75 -12.83 -11.12
C ASP A 88 0.93 -13.12 -9.60
N GLY A 89 0.75 -12.12 -8.75
CA GLY A 89 0.94 -12.21 -7.30
C GLY A 89 2.39 -12.04 -6.83
N VAL A 90 3.34 -11.81 -7.74
CA VAL A 90 4.76 -11.64 -7.38
C VAL A 90 4.97 -10.30 -6.69
N VAL A 91 5.56 -10.32 -5.50
CA VAL A 91 5.94 -9.12 -4.74
C VAL A 91 7.35 -8.68 -5.15
N THR A 92 7.50 -7.42 -5.55
CA THR A 92 8.78 -6.79 -5.90
C THR A 92 8.98 -5.52 -5.11
N THR A 93 10.10 -5.38 -4.41
CA THR A 93 10.47 -4.10 -3.76
C THR A 93 10.93 -3.11 -4.82
N LEU A 94 10.32 -1.91 -4.84
CA LEU A 94 10.64 -0.83 -5.77
C LEU A 94 11.59 0.21 -5.17
N ALA A 95 11.48 0.45 -3.87
CA ALA A 95 12.29 1.41 -3.13
C ALA A 95 12.38 0.99 -1.65
N THR A 96 13.44 1.42 -1.00
CA THR A 96 13.82 1.08 0.38
C THR A 96 14.19 2.33 1.17
N ALA A 97 14.54 2.17 2.45
CA ALA A 97 15.09 3.26 3.26
C ALA A 97 16.34 3.91 2.64
N ALA A 98 17.15 3.14 1.88
CA ALA A 98 18.31 3.70 1.17
C ALA A 98 17.92 4.68 0.04
N ASP A 99 16.68 4.61 -0.44
CA ASP A 99 16.10 5.51 -1.43
C ASP A 99 15.34 6.70 -0.79
N GLY A 100 15.46 6.86 0.53
CA GLY A 100 14.84 7.95 1.30
C GLY A 100 13.46 7.64 1.86
N LEU A 101 13.05 6.37 1.90
CA LEU A 101 11.80 5.99 2.57
C LEU A 101 11.98 5.98 4.09
N ASP A 102 11.02 6.57 4.79
CA ASP A 102 10.95 6.58 6.24
C ASP A 102 9.50 6.37 6.65
N SER A 103 9.17 5.12 6.98
CA SER A 103 7.84 4.72 7.42
C SER A 103 6.72 5.26 6.49
N PRO A 104 6.74 4.95 5.17
CA PRO A 104 5.78 5.52 4.24
C PRO A 104 4.36 5.08 4.57
N SER A 105 3.38 5.97 4.47
CA SER A 105 1.99 5.68 4.89
C SER A 105 0.98 5.67 3.75
N SER A 106 1.13 6.52 2.74
CA SER A 106 0.15 6.60 1.65
C SER A 106 0.78 6.91 0.30
N LEU A 107 0.09 6.52 -0.76
CA LEU A 107 0.53 6.71 -2.14
C LEU A 107 -0.65 6.96 -3.08
N ALA A 108 -0.39 7.71 -4.14
CA ALA A 108 -1.34 7.98 -5.21
C ALA A 108 -0.62 8.15 -6.54
N PHE A 109 -1.29 7.77 -7.63
CA PHE A 109 -0.83 8.09 -8.96
C PHE A 109 -1.16 9.53 -9.32
N GLY A 110 -0.27 10.17 -10.09
CA GLY A 110 -0.63 11.41 -10.77
C GLY A 110 -1.81 11.18 -11.73
N THR A 111 -2.65 12.18 -11.93
CA THR A 111 -3.86 12.07 -12.79
C THR A 111 -3.78 12.88 -14.08
N GLY A 112 -2.85 13.83 -14.19
CA GLY A 112 -2.74 14.74 -15.34
C GLY A 112 -1.30 15.09 -15.71
N ARG A 113 -1.12 16.04 -16.64
CA ARG A 113 0.18 16.63 -17.05
C ARG A 113 1.29 15.63 -17.42
N GLY A 114 0.92 14.47 -17.95
CA GLY A 114 1.88 13.39 -18.26
C GLY A 114 2.38 12.62 -17.03
N GLU A 115 1.87 12.90 -15.84
CA GLU A 115 2.30 12.33 -14.56
C GLU A 115 1.58 11.02 -14.23
N ARG A 116 0.73 10.50 -15.11
CA ARG A 116 -0.04 9.27 -14.84
C ARG A 116 0.81 8.05 -14.54
N LYS A 117 2.07 8.05 -14.96
CA LYS A 117 3.07 6.99 -14.72
C LYS A 117 3.97 7.27 -13.50
N ALA A 118 3.72 8.37 -12.80
CA ALA A 118 4.39 8.73 -11.56
C ALA A 118 3.52 8.34 -10.37
N LEU A 119 4.17 7.71 -9.40
CA LEU A 119 3.61 7.42 -8.10
C LEU A 119 4.17 8.45 -7.10
N PHE A 120 3.27 9.17 -6.45
CA PHE A 120 3.59 10.05 -5.34
C PHE A 120 3.28 9.34 -4.03
N PHE A 121 4.10 9.55 -3.01
CA PHE A 121 3.93 8.89 -1.72
C PHE A 121 4.51 9.73 -0.60
N VAL A 122 4.01 9.50 0.61
CA VAL A 122 4.41 10.26 1.80
C VAL A 122 5.16 9.38 2.79
N ASN A 123 6.25 9.92 3.33
CA ASN A 123 6.87 9.42 4.54
C ASN A 123 6.10 9.95 5.75
N PHE A 124 5.59 9.05 6.59
CA PHE A 124 5.01 9.42 7.88
C PHE A 124 6.10 9.63 8.93
N ALA A 125 7.27 8.97 8.77
CA ALA A 125 8.42 9.07 9.66
C ALA A 125 8.09 8.79 11.13
N PHE A 126 7.24 7.79 11.39
CA PHE A 126 6.61 7.56 12.68
C PHE A 126 7.45 6.75 13.67
N PHE A 127 8.22 5.77 13.18
CA PHE A 127 8.88 4.79 14.05
C PHE A 127 10.27 5.25 14.54
N GLY A 128 10.86 6.27 13.91
CA GLY A 128 12.17 6.81 14.25
C GLY A 128 12.14 7.92 15.31
N PRO A 129 13.27 8.25 15.96
CA PRO A 129 13.35 9.39 16.85
C PRO A 129 13.18 10.70 16.06
N PRO A 130 12.64 11.78 16.66
CA PRO A 130 12.37 13.04 15.96
C PRO A 130 13.59 13.65 15.25
N ALA A 131 14.80 13.45 15.78
CA ALA A 131 16.04 14.00 15.23
C ALA A 131 16.46 13.36 13.89
N THR A 132 15.95 12.17 13.57
CA THR A 132 16.26 11.44 12.33
C THR A 132 15.01 11.13 11.53
N ALA A 133 13.88 11.78 11.85
CA ALA A 133 12.63 11.60 11.14
C ALA A 133 12.67 12.39 9.83
N HIS A 134 12.28 11.75 8.72
CA HIS A 134 12.29 12.35 7.39
C HIS A 134 10.86 12.39 6.79
N PRO A 135 9.92 13.16 7.38
CA PRO A 135 8.61 13.36 6.77
C PRO A 135 8.78 14.12 5.44
N ALA A 136 8.20 13.56 4.37
CA ALA A 136 8.44 14.05 3.02
C ALA A 136 7.34 13.60 2.07
N LEU A 137 7.15 14.35 0.99
CA LEU A 137 6.47 13.91 -0.22
C LEU A 137 7.53 13.50 -1.23
N LEU A 138 7.47 12.25 -1.67
CA LEU A 138 8.39 11.69 -2.65
C LEU A 138 7.64 11.30 -3.92
N ARG A 139 8.41 11.02 -4.97
CA ARG A 139 7.91 10.61 -6.29
C ARG A 139 8.79 9.52 -6.87
N LEU A 140 8.16 8.49 -7.43
CA LEU A 140 8.81 7.44 -8.20
C LEU A 140 8.14 7.29 -9.57
N GLN A 141 8.93 7.16 -10.62
CA GLN A 141 8.43 6.85 -11.95
C GLN A 141 8.30 5.32 -12.10
N VAL A 142 7.08 4.82 -12.30
CA VAL A 142 6.81 3.36 -12.37
C VAL A 142 6.47 2.86 -13.77
N GLY A 143 6.38 3.77 -14.75
CA GLY A 143 6.27 3.44 -16.18
C GLY A 143 4.87 3.00 -16.65
N VAL A 144 3.97 2.64 -15.72
CA VAL A 144 2.59 2.22 -16.00
C VAL A 144 1.61 3.25 -15.45
N PRO A 145 0.59 3.67 -16.21
CA PRO A 145 -0.42 4.61 -15.73
C PRO A 145 -1.23 4.09 -14.54
N GLY A 146 -1.48 4.93 -13.55
CA GLY A 146 -2.46 4.67 -12.48
C GLY A 146 -3.87 4.45 -13.02
N VAL A 147 -4.68 3.67 -12.29
CA VAL A 147 -6.13 3.61 -12.52
C VAL A 147 -6.71 5.02 -12.33
N PRO A 148 -7.52 5.55 -13.27
CA PRO A 148 -8.23 6.79 -13.04
C PRO A 148 -9.09 6.68 -11.77
N LEU A 149 -8.97 7.65 -10.87
CA LEU A 149 -9.93 7.78 -9.79
C LEU A 149 -11.30 8.16 -10.41
N PRO A 150 -12.41 7.57 -9.95
CA PRO A 150 -13.75 7.94 -10.39
C PRO A 150 -14.08 9.41 -10.07
#